data_AF-A0A022VTC5-F1
#
_entry.id   AF-A0A022VTC5-F1
#
_cell.length_a   1.000
_cell.length_b   1.000
_cell.length_c   1.000
_cell.angle_alpha   90.00
_cell.angle_beta   90.00
_cell.angle_gamma   90.00
#
_symmetry.space_group_name_H-M   'P 1'
#
loop_
_entity.id
_entity.type
_entity.pdbx_description
1 polymer ?
#
loop_
_entity_poly.entity_id
_entity_poly.type
_entity_poly.pdbx_seq_one_letter_code
_entity_poly.pdbx_strand_id
1 'polypeptide(L)'
;MGSPDPHGRQLDGLGGGLSSLSKVCIISPASDLSRAQGAQVDFTFAQVGIKSTDIDYSGNCGNLSSAVGPFAIDAGLVKLDEEELSAGKRTATVRIFNTNTQKIIDSTFPICISPDGSVEAEASGDFTVDGVAGSASRIQLDFISPAGAKTGKLLPTGNLIDTFDGVRATCIDVGNPMIFVPASDLPVDGKISPDQISSTPGLLERLEKIRSQAAINMGMATTVDEVPASIPKINIISTPDEEGVDISARTISVGQPHKALPSLPGLALQWLQNLKGHPGGTLAVGAEIKDGDSKVVERATVYRSARRLMDGLVYWK
;
A
#
# COMPACT_ATOMS: atom_id res chain seq x y z
N MET A 1 -12.76 10.98 12.60
CA MET A 1 -12.14 9.65 12.87
C MET A 1 -12.20 9.23 14.33
N GLY A 2 -12.42 10.13 15.30
CA GLY A 2 -12.34 9.78 16.73
C GLY A 2 -10.91 9.87 17.27
N SER A 3 -10.11 10.80 16.73
CA SER A 3 -8.73 11.04 17.11
C SER A 3 -8.54 12.49 17.58
N PRO A 4 -7.61 12.76 18.52
CA PRO A 4 -6.80 11.78 19.24
C PRO A 4 -7.61 11.02 20.31
N ASP A 5 -7.43 9.70 20.40
CA ASP A 5 -7.99 8.88 21.48
C ASP A 5 -6.85 8.24 22.30
N PRO A 6 -6.62 8.71 23.55
CA PRO A 6 -5.61 8.13 24.44
C PRO A 6 -5.80 6.63 24.71
N HIS A 7 -7.04 6.14 24.64
CA HIS A 7 -7.37 4.73 24.83
C HIS A 7 -7.19 3.90 23.56
N GLY A 8 -6.98 4.54 22.41
CA GLY A 8 -6.71 3.89 21.13
C GLY A 8 -7.86 3.05 20.58
N ARG A 9 -9.11 3.38 20.91
CA ARG A 9 -10.31 2.67 20.47
C ARG A 9 -11.08 3.40 19.37
N GLN A 10 -10.97 4.73 19.31
CA GLN A 10 -11.67 5.64 18.39
C GLN A 10 -13.21 5.51 18.45
N LEU A 11 -13.76 5.28 19.65
CA LEU A 11 -15.20 5.02 19.85
C LEU A 11 -16.12 6.22 19.53
N ASP A 12 -15.58 7.44 19.48
CA ASP A 12 -16.31 8.67 19.12
C ASP A 12 -15.99 9.09 17.67
N GLY A 13 -16.04 8.13 16.75
CA GLY A 13 -15.77 8.37 15.33
C GLY A 13 -15.83 7.11 14.47
N LEU A 14 -15.40 7.26 13.21
CA LEU A 14 -15.39 6.17 12.22
C LEU A 14 -14.14 5.27 12.30
N GLY A 15 -13.14 5.64 13.11
CA GLY A 15 -11.91 4.88 13.23
C GLY A 15 -12.10 3.60 14.04
N GLY A 16 -11.26 2.59 13.79
CA GLY A 16 -11.32 1.30 14.49
C GLY A 16 -10.22 1.05 15.52
N GLY A 17 -9.47 2.07 15.92
CA GLY A 17 -8.38 1.94 16.92
C GLY A 17 -7.13 1.20 16.42
N LEU A 18 -7.07 0.90 15.12
CA LEU A 18 -5.95 0.22 14.46
C LEU A 18 -5.51 1.02 13.24
N SER A 19 -4.23 0.96 12.89
CA SER A 19 -3.69 1.72 11.76
C SER A 19 -4.37 1.38 10.43
N SER A 20 -4.79 0.12 10.25
CA SER A 20 -5.55 -0.35 9.09
C SER A 20 -6.98 0.25 9.01
N LEU A 21 -7.52 0.72 10.13
CA LEU A 21 -8.89 1.23 10.30
C LEU A 21 -8.95 2.73 10.63
N SER A 22 -7.82 3.44 10.55
CA SER A 22 -7.73 4.89 10.80
C SER A 22 -7.17 5.59 9.57
N LYS A 23 -7.96 5.62 8.49
CA LYS A 23 -7.55 6.02 7.14
C LYS A 23 -8.59 6.92 6.50
N VAL A 24 -8.12 7.91 5.72
CA VAL A 24 -8.98 8.75 4.89
C VAL A 24 -8.44 8.76 3.46
N CYS A 25 -9.34 8.72 2.49
CA CYS A 25 -9.04 8.88 1.07
C CYS A 25 -9.83 10.09 0.56
N ILE A 26 -9.13 11.06 0.00
CA ILE A 26 -9.72 12.25 -0.62
C ILE A 26 -9.62 12.03 -2.12
N ILE A 27 -10.77 12.02 -2.79
CA ILE A 27 -10.87 11.75 -4.23
C ILE A 27 -11.55 12.95 -4.86
N SER A 28 -10.96 13.48 -5.92
CA SER A 28 -11.49 14.62 -6.66
C SER A 28 -11.35 14.39 -8.17
N PRO A 29 -12.07 15.16 -9.01
CA PRO A 29 -11.73 15.24 -10.43
C PRO A 29 -10.25 15.55 -10.61
N ALA A 30 -9.63 14.96 -11.63
CA ALA A 30 -8.21 15.18 -11.92
C ALA A 30 -7.92 16.68 -12.12
N SER A 31 -6.90 17.21 -11.46
CA SER A 31 -6.36 18.55 -11.72
C SER A 31 -5.77 18.66 -13.14
N ASP A 32 -5.41 19.88 -13.59
CA ASP A 32 -4.75 20.08 -14.89
C ASP A 32 -3.45 19.26 -15.02
N LEU A 33 -2.64 19.22 -13.95
CA LEU A 33 -1.41 18.44 -13.90
C LEU A 33 -1.66 16.94 -14.08
N SER A 34 -2.71 16.44 -13.45
CA SER A 34 -3.07 15.03 -13.48
C SER A 34 -3.68 14.65 -14.83
N ARG A 35 -4.53 15.52 -15.40
CA ARG A 35 -5.07 15.36 -16.76
C ARG A 35 -3.99 15.34 -17.83
N ALA A 36 -2.92 16.13 -17.68
CA ALA A 36 -1.77 16.09 -18.57
C ALA A 36 -1.07 14.72 -18.60
N GLN A 37 -1.26 13.89 -17.56
CA GLN A 37 -0.78 12.51 -17.46
C GLN A 37 -1.85 11.47 -17.83
N GLY A 38 -3.00 11.91 -18.33
CA GLY A 38 -4.15 11.08 -18.68
C GLY A 38 -4.96 10.58 -17.49
N ALA A 39 -4.73 11.10 -16.28
CA ALA A 39 -5.52 10.72 -15.11
C ALA A 39 -6.92 11.32 -15.16
N GLN A 40 -7.88 10.55 -14.66
CA GLN A 40 -9.29 10.91 -14.60
C GLN A 40 -9.68 11.42 -13.21
N VAL A 41 -8.99 10.95 -12.16
CA VAL A 41 -9.19 11.40 -10.78
C VAL A 41 -7.87 11.60 -10.05
N ASP A 42 -7.88 12.53 -9.09
CA ASP A 42 -6.83 12.69 -8.09
C ASP A 42 -7.18 11.93 -6.82
N PHE A 43 -6.18 11.29 -6.24
CA PHE A 43 -6.30 10.49 -5.03
C PHE A 43 -5.24 10.88 -4.01
N THR A 44 -5.69 11.39 -2.86
CA THR A 44 -4.84 11.66 -1.69
C THR A 44 -5.18 10.70 -0.56
N PHE A 45 -4.19 9.97 -0.09
CA PHE A 45 -4.27 9.17 1.13
C PHE A 45 -3.83 10.00 2.34
N ALA A 46 -4.53 9.83 3.46
CA ALA A 46 -4.14 10.36 4.75
C ALA A 46 -4.20 9.25 5.82
N GLN A 47 -3.06 9.00 6.47
CA GLN A 47 -3.01 8.16 7.66
C GLN A 47 -3.32 9.02 8.88
N VAL A 48 -4.37 8.69 9.60
CA VAL A 48 -4.79 9.46 10.78
C VAL A 48 -4.18 8.84 12.03
N GLY A 49 -3.45 9.64 12.80
CA GLY A 49 -2.93 9.26 14.11
C GLY A 49 -4.04 8.80 15.03
N ILE A 50 -3.82 7.70 15.76
CA ILE A 50 -4.85 7.16 16.67
C ILE A 50 -4.77 7.90 18.01
N LYS A 51 -3.56 7.98 18.58
CA LYS A 51 -3.30 8.61 19.88
C LYS A 51 -2.75 10.04 19.77
N SER A 52 -2.57 10.55 18.57
CA SER A 52 -2.08 11.90 18.29
C SER A 52 -3.00 12.63 17.31
N THR A 53 -2.82 13.94 17.20
CA THR A 53 -3.54 14.81 16.25
C THR A 53 -2.96 14.76 14.83
N ASP A 54 -1.89 13.98 14.62
CA ASP A 54 -1.13 14.00 13.38
C ASP A 54 -1.91 13.38 12.23
N ILE A 55 -1.78 14.03 11.06
CA ILE A 55 -2.29 13.52 9.80
C ILE A 55 -1.11 13.38 8.85
N ASP A 56 -0.81 12.14 8.49
CA ASP A 56 0.35 11.82 7.68
C ASP A 56 -0.05 11.58 6.21
N TYR A 57 0.41 12.48 5.34
CA TYR A 57 0.22 12.47 3.88
C TYR A 57 1.45 11.96 3.12
N SER A 58 2.48 11.46 3.81
CA SER A 58 3.79 11.20 3.23
C SER A 58 3.80 10.03 2.24
N GLY A 59 2.91 9.05 2.36
CA GLY A 59 2.89 7.85 1.52
C GLY A 59 1.54 7.54 0.87
N ASN A 60 1.54 6.53 0.01
CA ASN A 60 0.31 5.94 -0.56
C ASN A 60 -0.22 4.80 0.33
N CYS A 61 -1.52 4.50 0.23
CA CYS A 61 -2.10 3.25 0.70
C CYS A 61 -2.54 2.37 -0.48
N GLY A 62 -1.72 1.39 -0.83
CA GLY A 62 -2.04 0.50 -1.95
C GLY A 62 -3.26 -0.39 -1.73
N ASN A 63 -3.71 -0.62 -0.49
CA ASN A 63 -4.97 -1.34 -0.25
C ASN A 63 -6.17 -0.44 -0.59
N LEU A 64 -6.17 0.81 -0.14
CA LEU A 64 -7.28 1.75 -0.39
C LEU A 64 -7.29 2.23 -1.85
N SER A 65 -6.17 2.12 -2.56
CA SER A 65 -6.13 2.32 -4.02
C SER A 65 -7.14 1.43 -4.77
N SER A 66 -7.51 0.25 -4.22
CA SER A 66 -8.51 -0.63 -4.84
C SER A 66 -9.92 -0.06 -4.82
N ALA A 67 -10.22 0.85 -3.88
CA ALA A 67 -11.54 1.45 -3.75
C ALA A 67 -11.69 2.73 -4.59
N VAL A 68 -10.58 3.34 -5.05
CA VAL A 68 -10.60 4.65 -5.72
C VAL A 68 -11.29 4.57 -7.09
N GLY A 69 -10.92 3.59 -7.92
CA GLY A 69 -11.55 3.37 -9.22
C GLY A 69 -13.06 3.14 -9.11
N PRO A 70 -13.50 2.13 -8.31
CA PRO A 70 -14.91 1.90 -8.03
C PRO A 70 -15.64 3.15 -7.53
N PHE A 71 -15.09 3.84 -6.52
CA PHE A 71 -15.68 5.06 -5.99
C PHE A 71 -15.82 6.15 -7.05
N ALA A 72 -14.84 6.31 -7.94
CA ALA A 72 -14.88 7.34 -8.97
C ALA A 72 -16.03 7.16 -9.95
N ILE A 73 -16.38 5.92 -10.30
CA ILE A 73 -17.56 5.61 -11.13
C ILE A 73 -18.83 5.82 -10.31
N ASP A 74 -18.90 5.19 -9.15
CA ASP A 74 -20.05 5.21 -8.25
C ASP A 74 -20.47 6.63 -7.82
N ALA A 75 -19.50 7.52 -7.62
CA ALA A 75 -19.71 8.92 -7.25
C ALA A 75 -19.91 9.84 -8.48
N GLY A 76 -19.89 9.30 -9.70
CA GLY A 76 -20.06 10.05 -10.94
C GLY A 76 -18.91 10.98 -11.30
N LEU A 77 -17.72 10.80 -10.70
CA LEU A 77 -16.50 11.55 -11.03
C LEU A 77 -15.93 11.12 -12.38
N VAL A 78 -16.13 9.85 -12.74
CA VAL A 78 -15.74 9.28 -14.02
C VAL A 78 -16.98 8.70 -14.70
N LYS A 79 -17.24 9.17 -15.92
CA LYS A 79 -18.30 8.64 -16.77
C LYS A 79 -17.70 7.66 -17.76
N LEU A 80 -18.37 6.53 -17.94
CA LEU A 80 -18.03 5.56 -18.96
C LEU A 80 -18.69 5.91 -20.29
N ASP A 81 -18.12 5.41 -21.38
CA ASP A 81 -18.63 5.61 -22.72
C ASP A 81 -19.91 4.79 -22.96
N GLU A 82 -20.99 5.45 -23.38
CA GLU A 82 -22.30 4.81 -23.59
C GLU A 82 -22.31 3.84 -24.78
N GLU A 83 -21.50 4.08 -25.81
CA GLU A 83 -21.38 3.17 -26.95
C GLU A 83 -20.65 1.89 -26.53
N GLU A 84 -19.58 2.00 -25.75
CA GLU A 84 -18.87 0.83 -25.20
C GLU A 84 -19.77 -0.03 -24.29
N LEU A 85 -20.59 0.61 -23.44
CA LEU A 85 -21.54 -0.08 -22.58
C LEU A 85 -22.63 -0.79 -23.39
N SER A 86 -23.14 -0.12 -24.42
CA SER A 86 -24.14 -0.66 -25.36
C SER A 86 -23.59 -1.82 -26.19
N ALA A 87 -22.30 -1.79 -26.52
CA ALA A 87 -21.57 -2.87 -27.18
C ALA A 87 -21.26 -4.06 -26.23
N GLY A 88 -21.68 -3.99 -24.97
CA GLY A 88 -21.57 -5.10 -24.02
C GLY A 88 -20.32 -5.07 -23.13
N LYS A 89 -19.55 -3.98 -23.11
CA LYS A 89 -18.40 -3.83 -22.19
C LYS A 89 -18.89 -3.85 -20.74
N ARG A 90 -18.30 -4.71 -19.90
CA ARG A 90 -18.62 -4.86 -18.46
C ARG A 90 -17.39 -4.76 -17.57
N THR A 91 -16.34 -4.13 -18.09
CA THR A 91 -15.11 -3.83 -17.37
C THR A 91 -14.77 -2.37 -17.59
N ALA A 92 -14.38 -1.67 -16.53
CA ALA A 92 -13.87 -0.31 -16.59
C ALA A 92 -12.41 -0.27 -16.18
N THR A 93 -11.66 0.69 -16.73
CA THR A 93 -10.33 1.06 -16.26
C THR A 93 -10.34 2.54 -15.90
N VAL A 94 -10.01 2.87 -14.66
CA VAL A 94 -9.89 4.24 -14.17
C VAL A 94 -8.41 4.55 -13.93
N ARG A 95 -7.88 5.57 -14.62
CA ARG A 95 -6.53 6.07 -14.40
C ARG A 95 -6.51 7.08 -13.25
N ILE A 96 -5.78 6.75 -12.20
CA ILE A 96 -5.72 7.49 -10.94
C ILE A 96 -4.35 8.16 -10.81
N PHE A 97 -4.33 9.45 -10.49
CA PHE A 97 -3.12 10.13 -10.06
C PHE A 97 -3.05 10.17 -8.52
N ASN A 98 -2.08 9.47 -7.92
CA ASN A 98 -1.88 9.53 -6.48
C ASN A 98 -1.04 10.76 -6.11
N THR A 99 -1.65 11.74 -5.43
CA THR A 99 -1.02 13.01 -5.09
C THR A 99 0.10 12.88 -4.05
N ASN A 100 0.08 11.85 -3.20
CA ASN A 100 1.12 11.62 -2.19
C ASN A 100 2.48 11.26 -2.81
N THR A 101 2.45 10.53 -3.92
CA THR A 101 3.62 9.93 -4.58
C THR A 101 3.86 10.45 -5.99
N GLN A 102 2.89 11.19 -6.55
CA GLN A 102 2.88 11.66 -7.93
C GLN A 102 3.02 10.51 -8.94
N LYS A 103 2.44 9.35 -8.62
CA LYS A 103 2.44 8.15 -9.46
C LYS A 103 1.06 7.87 -10.02
N ILE A 104 1.05 7.19 -11.17
CA ILE A 104 -0.16 6.75 -11.85
C ILE A 104 -0.49 5.31 -11.42
N ILE A 105 -1.77 5.07 -11.18
CA ILE A 105 -2.32 3.74 -10.89
C ILE A 105 -3.52 3.53 -11.82
N ASP A 106 -3.47 2.49 -12.66
CA ASP A 106 -4.62 2.07 -13.45
C ASP A 106 -5.42 1.02 -12.66
N SER A 107 -6.69 1.33 -12.39
CA SER A 107 -7.61 0.46 -11.66
C SER A 107 -8.62 -0.15 -12.62
N THR A 108 -8.49 -1.44 -12.88
CA THR A 108 -9.37 -2.20 -13.79
C THR A 108 -10.27 -3.13 -13.00
N PHE A 109 -11.58 -3.04 -13.20
CA PHE A 109 -12.57 -3.80 -12.43
C PHE A 109 -13.88 -4.01 -13.20
N PRO A 110 -14.65 -5.07 -12.87
CA PRO A 110 -15.98 -5.29 -13.42
C PRO A 110 -16.98 -4.22 -12.97
N ILE A 111 -17.94 -3.94 -13.84
CA ILE A 111 -19.07 -3.02 -13.59
C ILE A 111 -20.38 -3.76 -13.86
N CYS A 112 -21.44 -3.34 -13.18
CA CYS A 112 -22.79 -3.77 -13.45
C CYS A 112 -23.66 -2.59 -13.92
N ILE A 113 -24.71 -2.91 -14.67
CA ILE A 113 -25.69 -1.95 -15.16
C ILE A 113 -27.03 -2.34 -14.55
N SER A 114 -27.60 -1.44 -13.77
CA SER A 114 -28.90 -1.61 -13.15
C SER A 114 -30.02 -1.53 -14.19
N PRO A 115 -31.23 -2.07 -13.90
CA PRO A 115 -32.37 -1.99 -14.82
C PRO A 115 -32.79 -0.56 -15.20
N ASP A 116 -32.46 0.44 -14.37
CA ASP A 116 -32.69 1.86 -14.63
C ASP A 116 -31.59 2.50 -15.50
N GLY A 117 -30.60 1.73 -15.93
CA GLY A 117 -29.47 2.17 -16.75
C GLY A 117 -28.31 2.78 -15.94
N SER A 118 -28.43 2.89 -14.62
CA SER A 118 -27.32 3.34 -13.79
C SER A 118 -26.17 2.32 -13.80
N VAL A 119 -24.93 2.82 -13.76
CA VAL A 119 -23.73 1.99 -13.81
C VAL A 119 -22.99 2.14 -12.49
N GLU A 120 -22.61 1.02 -11.89
CA GLU A 120 -21.83 0.98 -10.66
C GLU A 120 -20.73 -0.09 -10.75
N ALA A 121 -19.76 -0.01 -9.86
CA ALA A 121 -18.76 -1.06 -9.73
C ALA A 121 -19.41 -2.34 -9.17
N GLU A 122 -19.14 -3.47 -9.83
CA GLU A 122 -19.61 -4.77 -9.34
C GLU A 122 -18.87 -5.10 -8.03
N ALA A 123 -19.60 -5.23 -6.93
CA ALA A 123 -19.00 -5.57 -5.63
C ALA A 123 -18.92 -7.09 -5.40
N SER A 124 -19.79 -7.86 -6.05
CA SER A 124 -19.91 -9.31 -5.85
C SER A 124 -19.03 -10.09 -6.82
N GLY A 125 -18.49 -11.22 -6.37
CA GLY A 125 -17.64 -12.07 -7.19
C GLY A 125 -17.11 -13.25 -6.39
N ASP A 126 -16.28 -14.08 -7.02
CA ASP A 126 -15.67 -15.27 -6.46
C ASP A 126 -14.20 -15.07 -6.06
N PHE A 127 -13.66 -13.85 -6.21
CA PHE A 127 -12.28 -13.54 -5.86
C PHE A 127 -12.11 -13.38 -4.35
N THR A 128 -11.12 -14.07 -3.80
CA THR A 128 -10.77 -14.03 -2.38
C THR A 128 -9.45 -13.29 -2.17
N VAL A 129 -9.32 -12.64 -1.01
CA VAL A 129 -8.10 -11.96 -0.59
C VAL A 129 -7.82 -12.34 0.86
N ASP A 130 -6.61 -12.80 1.14
CA ASP A 130 -6.22 -13.18 2.50
C ASP A 130 -6.44 -12.03 3.49
N GLY A 131 -7.06 -12.34 4.61
CA GLY A 131 -7.44 -11.37 5.64
C GLY A 131 -8.77 -10.64 5.39
N VAL A 132 -9.46 -10.90 4.27
CA VAL A 132 -10.82 -10.42 4.00
C VAL A 132 -11.79 -11.60 4.07
N ALA A 133 -12.87 -11.46 4.85
CA ALA A 133 -13.88 -12.51 4.94
C ALA A 133 -14.77 -12.55 3.70
N GLY A 134 -14.98 -13.75 3.15
CA GLY A 134 -15.83 -13.99 1.97
C GLY A 134 -15.10 -13.73 0.65
N SER A 135 -15.89 -13.63 -0.43
CA SER A 135 -15.42 -13.28 -1.77
C SER A 135 -16.05 -11.98 -2.25
N ALA A 136 -15.42 -11.36 -3.24
CA ALA A 136 -15.85 -10.12 -3.84
C ALA A 136 -15.40 -10.06 -5.30
N SER A 137 -15.78 -8.98 -6.00
CA SER A 137 -15.27 -8.71 -7.34
C SER A 137 -13.77 -8.46 -7.36
N ARG A 138 -13.10 -8.91 -8.41
CA ARG A 138 -11.65 -8.77 -8.59
C ARG A 138 -11.34 -7.40 -9.19
N ILE A 139 -10.42 -6.70 -8.53
CA ILE A 139 -9.88 -5.40 -8.97
C ILE A 139 -8.40 -5.59 -9.26
N GLN A 140 -7.98 -5.28 -10.48
CA GLN A 140 -6.58 -5.20 -10.87
C GLN A 140 -6.09 -3.77 -10.65
N LEU A 141 -4.96 -3.63 -9.97
CA LEU A 141 -4.25 -2.37 -9.80
C LEU A 141 -2.89 -2.47 -10.46
N ASP A 142 -2.70 -1.67 -11.50
CA ASP A 142 -1.44 -1.54 -12.22
C ASP A 142 -0.76 -0.24 -11.77
N PHE A 143 0.30 -0.37 -10.97
CA PHE A 143 1.13 0.76 -10.58
C PHE A 143 2.12 1.05 -11.72
N ILE A 144 1.99 2.23 -12.34
CA ILE A 144 2.81 2.63 -13.49
C ILE A 144 4.07 3.35 -13.01
N SER A 145 5.23 2.86 -13.44
CA SER A 145 6.56 3.34 -13.02
C SER A 145 6.70 3.63 -11.51
N PRO A 146 6.42 2.63 -10.64
CA PRO A 146 6.32 2.82 -9.19
C PRO A 146 7.64 3.09 -8.48
N ALA A 147 8.80 2.87 -9.11
CA ALA A 147 10.10 3.13 -8.48
C ALA A 147 10.31 4.62 -8.12
N GLY A 148 11.01 4.85 -7.02
CA GLY A 148 11.43 6.18 -6.56
C GLY A 148 10.25 7.09 -6.24
N ALA A 149 9.15 6.53 -5.72
CA ALA A 149 7.91 7.25 -5.44
C ALA A 149 8.09 8.45 -4.48
N LYS A 150 9.05 8.38 -3.56
CA LYS A 150 9.33 9.46 -2.58
C LYS A 150 10.77 9.93 -2.61
N THR A 151 11.69 9.07 -2.98
CA THR A 151 13.14 9.31 -2.94
C THR A 151 13.74 9.55 -4.33
N GLY A 152 12.97 9.33 -5.40
CA GLY A 152 13.42 9.44 -6.78
C GLY A 152 14.35 8.30 -7.24
N LYS A 153 14.65 7.31 -6.38
CA LYS A 153 15.55 6.20 -6.69
C LYS A 153 14.93 4.87 -6.28
N LEU A 154 15.20 3.80 -7.03
CA LEU A 154 14.78 2.44 -6.64
C LEU A 154 15.46 1.99 -5.35
N LEU A 155 16.79 2.16 -5.26
CA LEU A 155 17.61 1.86 -4.07
C LEU A 155 18.12 3.20 -3.52
N PRO A 156 17.43 3.83 -2.56
CA PRO A 156 17.72 5.22 -2.20
C PRO A 156 19.07 5.41 -1.51
N THR A 157 19.54 4.39 -0.79
CA THR A 157 20.87 4.35 -0.15
C THR A 157 22.01 4.12 -1.15
N GLY A 158 21.69 3.66 -2.37
CA GLY A 158 22.65 3.26 -3.39
C GLY A 158 23.19 1.83 -3.22
N ASN A 159 22.88 1.16 -2.11
CA ASN A 159 23.34 -0.20 -1.82
C ASN A 159 22.18 -1.20 -1.97
N LEU A 160 22.49 -2.45 -2.32
CA LEU A 160 21.52 -3.55 -2.27
C LEU A 160 21.30 -4.06 -0.83
N ILE A 161 22.38 -4.06 -0.04
CA ILE A 161 22.37 -4.42 1.37
C ILE A 161 23.09 -3.31 2.13
N ASP A 162 22.40 -2.74 3.11
CA ASP A 162 22.92 -1.87 4.14
C ASP A 162 22.96 -2.62 5.48
N THR A 163 23.58 -2.01 6.50
CA THR A 163 23.56 -2.52 7.88
C THR A 163 23.15 -1.40 8.83
N PHE A 164 22.11 -1.64 9.62
CA PHE A 164 21.60 -0.71 10.63
C PHE A 164 21.45 -1.44 11.96
N ASP A 165 21.96 -0.88 13.05
CA ASP A 165 21.94 -1.52 14.38
C ASP A 165 22.43 -2.99 14.38
N GLY A 166 23.42 -3.29 13.54
CA GLY A 166 23.99 -4.64 13.36
C GLY A 166 23.12 -5.62 12.57
N VAL A 167 22.00 -5.16 11.99
CA VAL A 167 21.06 -5.96 11.20
C VAL A 167 21.19 -5.61 9.72
N ARG A 168 21.29 -6.62 8.85
CA ARG A 168 21.28 -6.39 7.40
C ARG A 168 19.90 -5.90 6.96
N ALA A 169 19.88 -4.94 6.05
CA ALA A 169 18.64 -4.39 5.53
C ALA A 169 18.76 -4.09 4.04
N THR A 170 17.66 -4.27 3.30
CA THR A 170 17.52 -3.69 1.96
C THR A 170 16.53 -2.54 2.01
N CYS A 171 16.96 -1.36 1.57
CA CYS A 171 16.14 -0.15 1.47
C CYS A 171 15.70 0.04 0.01
N ILE A 172 14.39 0.03 -0.24
CA ILE A 172 13.83 0.12 -1.58
C ILE A 172 12.63 1.08 -1.60
N ASP A 173 12.47 1.84 -2.67
CA ASP A 173 11.32 2.72 -2.86
C ASP A 173 10.53 2.33 -4.11
N VAL A 174 9.45 1.58 -3.89
CA VAL A 174 8.51 1.15 -4.94
C VAL A 174 7.09 1.34 -4.43
N GLY A 175 6.40 2.36 -4.96
CA GLY A 175 5.10 2.83 -4.46
C GLY A 175 5.17 3.53 -3.10
N ASN A 176 6.00 3.04 -2.17
CA ASN A 176 6.47 3.73 -0.97
C ASN A 176 7.90 3.25 -0.62
N PRO A 177 8.66 4.04 0.16
CA PRO A 177 9.89 3.59 0.80
C PRO A 177 9.65 2.46 1.80
N MET A 178 10.47 1.42 1.72
CA MET A 178 10.37 0.20 2.50
C MET A 178 11.75 -0.34 2.86
N ILE A 179 11.81 -0.99 4.01
CA ILE A 179 12.99 -1.62 4.57
C ILE A 179 12.65 -3.09 4.81
N PHE A 180 13.52 -3.99 4.35
CA PHE A 180 13.38 -5.42 4.54
C PHE A 180 14.57 -5.94 5.34
N VAL A 181 14.30 -6.56 6.49
CA VAL A 181 15.30 -7.15 7.38
C VAL A 181 15.04 -8.65 7.52
N PRO A 182 16.08 -9.51 7.46
CA PRO A 182 15.89 -10.94 7.65
C PRO A 182 15.64 -11.27 9.12
N ALA A 183 14.69 -12.17 9.38
CA ALA A 183 14.39 -12.67 10.72
C ALA A 183 15.63 -13.31 11.39
N SER A 184 16.53 -13.91 10.60
CA SER A 184 17.77 -14.53 11.08
C SER A 184 18.75 -13.56 11.75
N ASP A 185 18.63 -12.25 11.47
CA ASP A 185 19.48 -11.21 12.06
C ASP A 185 18.82 -10.60 13.31
N LEU A 186 17.63 -11.08 13.66
CA LEU A 186 16.84 -10.65 14.81
C LEU A 186 16.67 -11.83 15.79
N PRO A 187 16.48 -11.55 17.10
CA PRO A 187 16.26 -12.60 18.10
C PRO A 187 14.81 -13.09 18.08
N VAL A 188 14.29 -13.47 16.90
CA VAL A 188 12.89 -13.87 16.69
C VAL A 188 12.81 -15.11 15.82
N ASP A 189 11.72 -15.87 15.98
CA ASP A 189 11.39 -16.95 15.05
C ASP A 189 10.95 -16.36 13.69
N GLY A 190 11.31 -17.02 12.58
CA GLY A 190 10.89 -16.60 11.24
C GLY A 190 9.37 -16.57 11.05
N LYS A 191 8.61 -17.27 11.88
CA LYS A 191 7.15 -17.39 11.85
C LYS A 191 6.46 -16.46 12.85
N ILE A 192 7.20 -15.55 13.48
CA ILE A 192 6.68 -14.67 14.53
C ILE A 192 5.33 -14.03 14.12
N SER A 193 4.32 -14.17 14.98
CA SER A 193 2.99 -13.61 14.77
C SER A 193 2.95 -12.11 15.11
N PRO A 194 1.96 -11.34 14.62
CA PRO A 194 1.78 -9.95 15.03
C PRO A 194 1.70 -9.75 16.56
N ASP A 195 1.05 -10.67 17.27
CA ASP A 195 0.93 -10.65 18.73
C ASP A 195 2.27 -10.96 19.41
N GLN A 196 3.03 -11.91 18.87
CA GLN A 196 4.39 -12.20 19.35
C GLN A 196 5.34 -11.02 19.10
N ILE A 197 5.27 -10.35 17.95
CA ILE A 197 6.06 -9.13 17.70
C ILE A 197 5.72 -8.07 18.75
N SER A 198 4.43 -7.86 19.02
CA SER A 198 3.96 -6.86 19.99
C SER A 198 4.36 -7.18 21.44
N SER A 199 4.48 -8.47 21.78
CA SER A 199 4.81 -8.91 23.13
C SER A 199 6.29 -9.23 23.35
N THR A 200 7.11 -9.25 22.30
CA THR A 200 8.56 -9.47 22.41
C THR A 200 9.25 -8.22 22.95
N PRO A 201 9.82 -8.25 24.16
CA PRO A 201 10.42 -7.06 24.77
C PRO A 201 11.56 -6.48 23.93
N GLY A 202 11.53 -5.18 23.67
CA GLY A 202 12.60 -4.46 22.97
C GLY A 202 12.60 -4.61 21.45
N LEU A 203 11.76 -5.48 20.87
CA LEU A 203 11.77 -5.74 19.43
C LEU A 203 11.25 -4.54 18.63
N LEU A 204 10.12 -3.96 19.02
CA LEU A 204 9.53 -2.83 18.31
C LEU A 204 10.44 -1.59 18.41
N GLU A 205 11.06 -1.36 19.57
CA GLU A 205 12.02 -0.28 19.78
C GLU A 205 13.26 -0.46 18.89
N ARG A 206 13.76 -1.68 18.77
CA ARG A 206 14.90 -2.00 17.90
C ARG A 206 14.55 -1.81 16.41
N LEU A 207 13.38 -2.28 16.00
CA LEU A 207 12.89 -2.09 14.62
C LEU A 207 12.69 -0.61 14.30
N GLU A 208 12.19 0.18 15.25
CA GLU A 208 12.03 1.63 15.07
C GLU A 208 13.37 2.36 14.95
N LYS A 209 14.37 1.94 15.75
CA LYS A 209 15.74 2.45 15.63
C LYS A 209 16.34 2.16 14.25
N ILE A 210 16.18 0.94 13.76
CA ILE A 210 16.60 0.54 12.40
C ILE A 210 15.85 1.37 11.35
N ARG A 211 14.53 1.48 11.49
CA ARG A 211 13.67 2.24 10.57
C ARG A 211 14.12 3.69 10.44
N SER A 212 14.41 4.34 11.57
CA SER A 212 14.84 5.72 11.62
C SER A 212 16.22 5.93 11.00
N GLN A 213 17.19 5.05 11.30
CA GLN A 213 18.52 5.10 10.68
C GLN A 213 18.44 4.93 9.17
N ALA A 214 17.66 3.95 8.70
CA ALA A 214 17.46 3.71 7.28
C ALA A 214 16.76 4.90 6.61
N ALA A 215 15.73 5.50 7.22
CA ALA A 215 15.03 6.67 6.68
C ALA A 215 15.97 7.85 6.42
N ILE A 216 16.88 8.13 7.36
CA ILE A 216 17.90 9.17 7.20
C ILE A 216 18.86 8.81 6.05
N ASN A 217 19.32 7.56 5.98
CA ASN A 217 20.21 7.10 4.91
C ASN A 217 19.54 7.06 3.52
N MET A 218 18.21 6.95 3.48
CA MET A 218 17.42 7.08 2.26
C MET A 218 17.19 8.56 1.85
N GLY A 219 17.66 9.52 2.64
CA GLY A 219 17.49 10.95 2.39
C GLY A 219 16.08 11.47 2.68
N MET A 220 15.30 10.76 3.49
CA MET A 220 13.90 11.13 3.79
C MET A 220 13.76 12.11 4.96
N ALA A 221 14.78 12.21 5.82
CA ALA A 221 14.82 13.04 7.01
C ALA A 221 16.26 13.37 7.38
N THR A 222 16.50 14.47 8.09
CA THR A 222 17.83 14.84 8.61
C THR A 222 18.02 14.31 10.03
N THR A 223 16.94 14.30 10.81
CA THR A 223 16.92 13.85 12.20
C THR A 223 15.88 12.75 12.41
N VAL A 224 15.97 12.02 13.52
CA VAL A 224 15.03 10.94 13.85
C VAL A 224 13.60 11.48 14.01
N ASP A 225 13.45 12.68 14.59
CA ASP A 225 12.16 13.30 14.86
C ASP A 225 11.43 13.77 13.58
N GLU A 226 12.16 13.94 12.49
CA GLU A 226 11.61 14.31 11.17
C GLU A 226 11.12 13.09 10.37
N VAL A 227 11.42 11.86 10.80
CA VAL A 227 11.06 10.66 10.05
C VAL A 227 9.54 10.50 10.04
N PRO A 228 8.88 10.46 8.86
CA PRO A 228 7.44 10.26 8.80
C PRO A 228 7.01 8.96 9.48
N ALA A 229 5.85 8.98 10.14
CA ALA A 229 5.38 7.83 10.90
C ALA A 229 4.95 6.67 9.98
N SER A 230 4.40 6.96 8.79
CA SER A 230 3.86 5.95 7.87
C SER A 230 4.88 5.37 6.89
N ILE A 231 5.99 6.08 6.61
CA ILE A 231 7.06 5.65 5.72
C ILE A 231 8.45 6.06 6.26
N PRO A 232 9.51 5.28 5.99
CA PRO A 232 9.47 3.97 5.35
C PRO A 232 8.80 2.93 6.25
N LYS A 233 8.20 1.90 5.66
CA LYS A 233 7.76 0.73 6.42
C LYS A 233 8.92 -0.22 6.64
N ILE A 234 8.99 -0.86 7.80
CA ILE A 234 9.96 -1.92 8.08
C ILE A 234 9.26 -3.28 8.07
N ASN A 235 9.89 -4.26 7.44
CA ASN A 235 9.35 -5.59 7.22
C ASN A 235 10.37 -6.63 7.66
N ILE A 236 9.96 -7.55 8.53
CA ILE A 236 10.73 -8.75 8.84
C ILE A 236 10.41 -9.79 7.77
N ILE A 237 11.44 -10.38 7.15
CA ILE A 237 11.28 -11.41 6.13
C ILE A 237 11.94 -12.73 6.55
N SER A 238 11.36 -13.84 6.12
CA SER A 238 11.83 -15.18 6.44
C SER A 238 11.48 -16.17 5.33
N THR A 239 12.18 -17.31 5.33
CA THR A 239 11.79 -18.47 4.53
C THR A 239 10.47 -19.02 5.09
N PRO A 240 9.45 -19.21 4.26
CA PRO A 240 8.19 -19.81 4.67
C PRO A 240 8.32 -21.33 4.78
N ASP A 241 7.40 -21.94 5.54
CA ASP A 241 7.26 -23.39 5.65
C ASP A 241 6.12 -23.95 4.79
N GLU A 242 5.29 -23.08 4.23
CA GLU A 242 4.15 -23.45 3.38
C GLU A 242 4.58 -23.65 1.93
N GLU A 243 4.13 -24.76 1.34
CA GLU A 243 4.32 -25.05 -0.07
C GLU A 243 3.58 -24.01 -0.93
N GLY A 244 4.25 -23.46 -1.95
CA GLY A 244 3.69 -22.43 -2.83
C GLY A 244 3.83 -21.00 -2.31
N VAL A 245 4.43 -20.79 -1.14
CA VAL A 245 4.88 -19.47 -0.66
C VAL A 245 6.40 -19.44 -0.80
N ASP A 246 6.97 -18.44 -1.47
CA ASP A 246 8.44 -18.35 -1.58
C ASP A 246 9.06 -17.36 -0.56
N ILE A 247 8.29 -16.39 -0.01
CA ILE A 247 8.75 -15.50 1.08
C ILE A 247 7.64 -15.16 2.08
N SER A 248 7.94 -15.24 3.38
CA SER A 248 7.08 -14.74 4.44
C SER A 248 7.51 -13.35 4.87
N ALA A 249 6.54 -12.45 5.09
CA ALA A 249 6.80 -11.08 5.52
C ALA A 249 5.87 -10.67 6.68
N ARG A 250 6.42 -9.88 7.61
CA ARG A 250 5.69 -9.22 8.71
C ARG A 250 6.00 -7.73 8.69
N THR A 251 5.01 -6.93 8.32
CA THR A 251 5.15 -5.47 8.21
C THR A 251 4.82 -4.78 9.52
N ILE A 252 5.65 -3.83 9.92
CA ILE A 252 5.35 -2.87 10.97
C ILE A 252 4.91 -1.57 10.27
N SER A 253 3.77 -1.02 10.70
CA SER A 253 3.18 0.19 10.15
C SER A 253 2.75 1.09 11.30
N VAL A 254 3.26 2.33 11.34
CA VAL A 254 3.00 3.31 12.42
C VAL A 254 3.16 2.69 13.82
N GLY A 255 4.29 2.00 14.04
CA GLY A 255 4.65 1.38 15.32
C GLY A 255 3.87 0.12 15.69
N GLN A 256 2.97 -0.37 14.84
CA GLN A 256 2.16 -1.56 15.10
C GLN A 256 2.44 -2.67 14.08
N PRO A 257 2.55 -3.94 14.50
CA PRO A 257 2.53 -5.07 13.58
C PRO A 257 1.22 -5.11 12.80
N HIS A 258 1.32 -5.14 11.48
CA HIS A 258 0.14 -5.24 10.62
C HIS A 258 -0.44 -6.66 10.71
N LYS A 259 -1.77 -6.78 10.81
CA LYS A 259 -2.48 -8.07 10.95
C LYS A 259 -2.53 -8.91 9.65
N ALA A 260 -2.00 -8.36 8.56
CA ALA A 260 -1.94 -8.94 7.23
C ALA A 260 -0.72 -8.35 6.48
N LEU A 261 -0.51 -8.66 5.21
CA LEU A 261 0.49 -7.98 4.38
C LEU A 261 -0.16 -6.81 3.59
N PRO A 262 0.24 -5.54 3.80
CA PRO A 262 -0.20 -4.45 2.93
C PRO A 262 0.27 -4.67 1.48
N SER A 263 -0.48 -4.19 0.48
CA SER A 263 -0.16 -4.48 -0.93
C SER A 263 1.20 -3.96 -1.40
N LEU A 264 1.63 -2.78 -0.96
CA LEU A 264 2.89 -2.18 -1.39
C LEU A 264 4.13 -3.00 -0.95
N PRO A 265 4.25 -3.46 0.31
CA PRO A 265 5.25 -4.48 0.68
C PRO A 265 5.29 -5.69 -0.23
N GLY A 266 4.14 -6.27 -0.60
CA GLY A 266 4.10 -7.38 -1.56
C GLY A 266 4.67 -7.00 -2.93
N LEU A 267 4.32 -5.81 -3.43
CA LEU A 267 4.82 -5.26 -4.68
C LEU A 267 6.34 -4.99 -4.65
N ALA A 268 6.88 -4.49 -3.54
CA ALA A 268 8.32 -4.30 -3.40
C ALA A 268 9.10 -5.62 -3.23
N LEU A 269 8.52 -6.62 -2.55
CA LEU A 269 9.11 -7.96 -2.46
C LEU A 269 9.25 -8.62 -3.83
N GLN A 270 8.23 -8.48 -4.68
CA GLN A 270 8.28 -8.91 -6.07
C GLN A 270 9.48 -8.31 -6.82
N TRP A 271 9.77 -7.03 -6.58
CA TRP A 271 10.94 -6.37 -7.15
C TRP A 271 12.25 -6.94 -6.63
N LEU A 272 12.35 -7.14 -5.33
CA LEU A 272 13.56 -7.65 -4.70
C LEU A 272 13.95 -9.03 -5.25
N GLN A 273 12.99 -9.89 -5.55
CA GLN A 273 13.26 -11.23 -6.10
C GLN A 273 13.90 -11.22 -7.49
N ASN A 274 13.68 -10.15 -8.26
CA ASN A 274 14.36 -9.96 -9.54
C ASN A 274 15.82 -9.47 -9.36
N LEU A 275 16.20 -9.01 -8.16
CA LEU A 275 17.55 -8.59 -7.84
C LEU A 275 18.35 -9.77 -7.27
N LYS A 276 19.49 -10.11 -7.87
CA LYS A 276 20.40 -11.13 -7.30
C LYS A 276 21.04 -10.59 -6.02
N GLY A 277 20.84 -11.26 -4.88
CA GLY A 277 21.56 -11.00 -3.64
C GLY A 277 20.85 -10.18 -2.57
N HIS A 278 19.51 -10.10 -2.55
CA HIS A 278 18.79 -9.55 -1.40
C HIS A 278 18.59 -10.62 -0.29
N PRO A 279 18.23 -10.23 0.96
CA PRO A 279 18.18 -11.17 2.09
C PRO A 279 17.07 -12.25 2.04
N GLY A 280 16.24 -12.31 0.99
CA GLY A 280 14.98 -13.06 0.98
C GLY A 280 14.80 -14.16 -0.08
N GLY A 281 15.74 -14.43 -0.97
CA GLY A 281 15.61 -15.46 -2.02
C GLY A 281 14.59 -15.14 -3.14
N THR A 282 14.41 -16.03 -4.12
CA THR A 282 13.59 -15.81 -5.35
C THR A 282 12.13 -16.31 -5.24
N LEU A 283 11.12 -15.57 -5.77
CA LEU A 283 9.67 -15.94 -5.93
C LEU A 283 9.16 -15.42 -7.29
N ALA A 284 8.02 -15.93 -7.78
CA ALA A 284 7.39 -15.46 -9.03
C ALA A 284 6.05 -14.72 -8.83
N VAL A 285 6.00 -13.43 -9.19
CA VAL A 285 4.79 -12.62 -9.48
C VAL A 285 5.11 -11.70 -10.69
N GLY A 286 4.13 -11.34 -11.53
CA GLY A 286 4.37 -10.59 -12.79
C GLY A 286 4.74 -9.10 -12.63
N ALA A 287 5.98 -8.73 -12.95
CA ALA A 287 6.46 -7.36 -13.08
C ALA A 287 7.05 -7.20 -14.49
N GLU A 288 6.72 -6.11 -15.18
CA GLU A 288 7.30 -5.80 -16.48
C GLU A 288 8.52 -4.89 -16.28
N ILE A 289 9.70 -5.44 -16.58
CA ILE A 289 10.99 -4.75 -16.55
C ILE A 289 11.38 -4.43 -17.98
N LYS A 290 11.80 -3.20 -18.25
CA LYS A 290 12.31 -2.82 -19.57
C LYS A 290 13.65 -3.49 -19.85
N ASP A 291 13.80 -4.07 -21.04
CA ASP A 291 15.01 -4.77 -21.50
C ASP A 291 16.31 -4.05 -21.13
N GLY A 292 17.13 -4.70 -20.30
CA GLY A 292 18.53 -4.33 -20.04
C GLY A 292 18.81 -3.39 -18.86
N ASP A 293 17.80 -2.76 -18.25
CA ASP A 293 17.98 -1.92 -17.05
C ASP A 293 17.05 -2.36 -15.92
N SER A 294 17.56 -3.20 -15.02
CA SER A 294 16.84 -3.71 -13.84
C SER A 294 16.43 -2.64 -12.82
N LYS A 295 16.63 -1.36 -13.14
CA LYS A 295 16.23 -0.21 -12.32
C LYS A 295 14.93 0.45 -12.76
N VAL A 296 14.38 0.08 -13.93
CA VAL A 296 13.15 0.69 -14.47
C VAL A 296 12.00 -0.32 -14.42
N VAL A 297 11.09 -0.11 -13.47
CA VAL A 297 9.77 -0.74 -13.45
C VAL A 297 8.89 -0.01 -14.45
N GLU A 298 8.36 -0.68 -15.46
CA GLU A 298 7.32 -0.06 -16.29
C GLU A 298 5.97 -0.16 -15.59
N ARG A 299 5.67 -1.36 -15.04
CA ARG A 299 4.40 -1.67 -14.40
C ARG A 299 4.56 -2.75 -13.34
N ALA A 300 3.82 -2.60 -12.24
CA ALA A 300 3.68 -3.65 -11.23
C ALA A 300 2.20 -3.83 -10.87
N THR A 301 1.73 -5.08 -10.92
CA THR A 301 0.31 -5.42 -10.81
C THR A 301 0.00 -6.13 -9.51
N VAL A 302 -1.06 -5.72 -8.82
CA VAL A 302 -1.64 -6.46 -7.69
C VAL A 302 -3.15 -6.61 -7.87
N TYR A 303 -3.69 -7.69 -7.30
CA TYR A 303 -5.13 -7.94 -7.30
C TYR A 303 -5.70 -7.73 -5.90
N ARG A 304 -6.84 -7.04 -5.84
CA ARG A 304 -7.56 -6.68 -4.62
C ARG A 304 -9.06 -6.77 -4.86
N SER A 305 -9.82 -6.48 -3.81
CA SER A 305 -11.26 -6.26 -3.89
C SER A 305 -11.60 -4.96 -3.16
N ALA A 306 -12.80 -4.44 -3.41
CA ALA A 306 -13.37 -3.32 -2.68
C ALA A 306 -14.89 -3.45 -2.65
N ARG A 307 -15.52 -2.92 -1.59
CA ARG A 307 -16.97 -2.86 -1.45
C ARG A 307 -17.34 -1.64 -0.60
N ARG A 308 -18.39 -0.93 -1.01
CA ARG A 308 -18.99 0.14 -0.20
C ARG A 308 -19.68 -0.48 1.02
N LEU A 309 -19.29 -0.02 2.22
CA LEU A 309 -19.88 -0.51 3.47
C LEU A 309 -21.05 0.37 3.93
N MET A 310 -20.93 1.68 3.74
CA MET A 310 -21.93 2.68 4.10
C MET A 310 -21.76 3.89 3.18
N ASP A 311 -22.86 4.57 2.89
CA ASP A 311 -22.91 5.83 2.16
C ASP A 311 -23.78 6.83 2.93
N GLY A 312 -23.39 8.10 2.96
CA GLY A 312 -24.13 9.14 3.66
C GLY A 312 -23.27 10.21 4.32
N LEU A 313 -23.84 10.84 5.36
CA LEU A 313 -23.26 11.98 6.06
C LEU A 313 -22.55 11.56 7.35
N VAL A 314 -21.39 12.16 7.61
CA VAL A 314 -20.64 12.02 8.87
C VAL A 314 -20.83 13.30 9.68
N TYR A 315 -21.12 13.18 10.96
CA TYR A 315 -21.28 14.31 11.88
C TYR A 315 -20.01 14.52 12.71
N TRP A 316 -19.69 15.78 12.98
CA TRP A 316 -18.57 16.23 13.80
C TRP A 316 -18.99 17.49 14.58
N LYS A 317 -18.43 17.70 15.77
CA LYS A 317 -18.67 18.86 16.65
C LYS A 317 -17.42 19.68 16.83
#